data_AF-I2B6X4-F1
#
_entry.id   AF-I2B6X4-F1
#
_cell.length_a   1.000
_cell.length_b   1.000
_cell.length_c   1.000
_cell.angle_alpha   90.00
_cell.angle_beta   90.00
_cell.angle_gamma   90.00
#
_symmetry.space_group_name_H-M   'P 1'
#
loop_
_entity.id
_entity.type
_entity.pdbx_description
1 polymer ?
#
loop_
_entity_poly.entity_id
_entity_poly.type
_entity_poly.pdbx_seq_one_letter_code
_entity_poly.pdbx_strand_id
1 'polypeptide(L)'
;MKKIILAISIFFTSYILASDIKPVPFVGVKSESAEYSAICNYVKKYCGKNNHDKIWKKKNNPDEIFIVTSSRILVRIKSGAGYSVSQVWDFSDYTMKDSLDDDGEDLSDSGINIFPALYPLSETKNAVALVQKWSTSYSGGGKEMDLADFIMLNEDGTYKTVFSKIPFYSRERIKACFSDSDYAKKLHCYDESWSILDISIIDNGSEFYSWELITTSYNWPAFVDKSKMKKDIDKKLLYPFKMLENASIG
;
A
#
# COMPACT_ATOMS: atom_id res chain seq x y z
N MET A 1 34.29 64.85 -10.33
CA MET A 1 33.12 64.17 -10.93
C MET A 1 32.94 62.83 -10.22
N LYS A 2 31.86 62.69 -9.42
CA LYS A 2 31.61 61.55 -8.52
C LYS A 2 30.94 60.41 -9.32
N LYS A 3 31.58 59.26 -9.45
CA LYS A 3 30.99 58.07 -10.09
C LYS A 3 30.19 57.29 -9.03
N ILE A 4 28.87 57.26 -9.18
CA ILE A 4 27.97 56.44 -8.38
C ILE A 4 27.88 55.08 -9.06
N ILE A 5 28.33 54.02 -8.39
CA ILE A 5 28.16 52.63 -8.83
C ILE A 5 26.90 52.12 -8.14
N LEU A 6 25.86 51.84 -8.93
CA LEU A 6 24.60 51.27 -8.46
C LEU A 6 24.70 49.74 -8.53
N ALA A 7 24.79 49.07 -7.39
CA ALA A 7 24.77 47.61 -7.31
C ALA A 7 23.31 47.13 -7.21
N ILE A 8 22.82 46.45 -8.25
CA ILE A 8 21.49 45.85 -8.30
C ILE A 8 21.59 44.45 -7.69
N SER A 9 21.05 44.28 -6.48
CA SER A 9 20.91 42.97 -5.83
C SER A 9 19.63 42.30 -6.33
N ILE A 10 19.78 41.22 -7.09
CA ILE A 10 18.66 40.39 -7.57
C ILE A 10 18.42 39.30 -6.52
N PHE A 11 17.35 39.45 -5.74
CA PHE A 11 16.82 38.37 -4.90
C PHE A 11 16.16 37.34 -5.82
N PHE A 12 16.85 36.24 -6.09
CA PHE A 12 16.25 35.05 -6.68
C PHE A 12 15.40 34.36 -5.60
N THR A 13 14.10 34.67 -5.58
CA THR A 13 13.11 33.83 -4.90
C THR A 13 12.99 32.53 -5.69
N SER A 14 13.71 31.49 -5.26
CA SER A 14 13.50 30.13 -5.76
C SER A 14 12.13 29.65 -5.31
N TYR A 15 11.17 29.61 -6.24
CA TYR A 15 9.95 28.83 -6.06
C TYR A 15 10.35 27.36 -6.00
N ILE A 16 10.39 26.79 -4.79
CA ILE A 16 10.43 25.33 -4.64
C ILE A 16 9.06 24.85 -5.11
N LEU A 17 9.03 24.23 -6.30
CA LEU A 17 7.87 23.48 -6.74
C LEU A 17 7.60 22.42 -5.67
N ALA A 18 6.45 22.49 -5.02
CA ALA A 18 6.02 21.46 -4.08
C ALA A 18 6.04 20.12 -4.81
N SER A 19 6.99 19.27 -4.45
CA SER A 19 7.08 17.90 -4.92
C SER A 19 5.86 17.16 -4.40
N ASP A 20 5.05 16.61 -5.30
CA ASP A 20 3.90 15.77 -4.94
C ASP A 20 4.41 14.43 -4.38
N ILE A 21 4.50 14.32 -3.05
CA ILE A 21 5.04 13.15 -2.36
C ILE A 21 4.00 12.03 -2.44
N LYS A 22 4.39 10.88 -2.99
CA LYS A 22 3.50 9.74 -3.20
C LYS A 22 4.13 8.42 -2.78
N PRO A 23 3.33 7.42 -2.41
CA PRO A 23 3.79 6.04 -2.35
C PRO A 23 4.48 5.66 -3.66
N VAL A 24 5.63 5.00 -3.55
CA VAL A 24 6.43 4.57 -4.69
C VAL A 24 6.19 3.08 -4.90
N PRO A 25 5.42 2.69 -5.93
CA PRO A 25 5.15 1.29 -6.19
C PRO A 25 6.41 0.56 -6.63
N PHE A 26 6.43 -0.74 -6.37
CA PHE A 26 7.42 -1.64 -6.92
C PHE A 26 6.98 -2.19 -8.27
N VAL A 27 7.97 -2.49 -9.10
CA VAL A 27 7.82 -3.13 -10.40
C VAL A 27 8.46 -4.50 -10.32
N GLY A 28 7.69 -5.55 -10.63
CA GLY A 28 8.18 -6.92 -10.54
C GLY A 28 9.24 -7.22 -11.60
N VAL A 29 10.33 -7.83 -11.19
CA VAL A 29 11.31 -8.43 -12.11
C VAL A 29 10.77 -9.79 -12.52
N LYS A 30 10.68 -10.03 -13.83
CA LYS A 30 10.18 -11.30 -14.38
C LYS A 30 11.10 -12.45 -13.98
N SER A 31 10.52 -13.53 -13.46
CA SER A 31 11.23 -14.73 -12.97
C SER A 31 12.12 -15.38 -14.02
N GLU A 32 11.72 -15.33 -15.29
CA GLU A 32 12.41 -15.91 -16.43
C GLU A 32 13.52 -15.01 -16.99
N SER A 33 13.73 -13.82 -16.44
CA SER A 33 14.73 -12.88 -16.95
C SER A 33 16.15 -13.24 -16.51
N ALA A 34 17.12 -12.90 -17.36
CA ALA A 34 18.54 -13.00 -17.02
C ALA A 34 18.90 -12.15 -15.79
N GLU A 35 18.22 -11.02 -15.61
CA GLU A 35 18.38 -10.16 -14.44
C GLU A 35 17.95 -10.85 -13.14
N TYR A 36 16.77 -11.49 -13.13
CA TYR A 36 16.31 -12.28 -11.97
C TYR A 36 17.34 -13.34 -11.59
N SER A 37 17.81 -14.10 -12.60
CA SER A 37 18.83 -15.13 -12.42
C SER A 37 20.14 -14.55 -11.89
N ALA A 38 20.58 -13.40 -12.40
CA ALA A 38 21.78 -12.73 -11.94
C ALA A 38 21.66 -12.30 -10.47
N ILE A 39 20.56 -11.61 -10.10
CA ILE A 39 20.32 -11.19 -8.71
C ILE A 39 20.35 -12.41 -7.79
N CYS A 40 19.59 -13.46 -8.11
CA CYS A 40 19.54 -14.65 -7.28
C CYS A 40 20.86 -15.40 -7.16
N ASN A 41 21.74 -15.34 -8.16
CA ASN A 41 23.08 -15.93 -8.06
C ASN A 41 23.97 -15.22 -7.03
N TYR A 42 23.82 -13.90 -6.86
CA TYR A 42 24.57 -13.13 -5.87
C TYR A 42 23.98 -13.25 -4.46
N VAL A 43 22.65 -13.31 -4.33
CA VAL A 43 21.96 -13.31 -3.03
C VAL A 43 21.18 -14.60 -2.76
N LYS A 44 21.79 -15.74 -3.08
CA LYS A 44 21.20 -17.10 -2.99
C LYS A 44 20.42 -17.40 -1.72
N LYS A 45 20.83 -16.85 -0.57
CA LYS A 45 20.13 -17.03 0.71
C LYS A 45 18.67 -16.56 0.67
N TYR A 46 18.38 -15.52 -0.10
CA TYR A 46 17.08 -14.85 -0.16
C TYR A 46 16.34 -15.10 -1.48
N CYS A 47 16.91 -15.95 -2.34
CA CYS A 47 16.26 -16.44 -3.54
C CYS A 47 16.02 -17.94 -3.43
N GLY A 48 14.76 -18.31 -3.20
CA GLY A 48 14.31 -19.68 -3.10
C GLY A 48 14.25 -20.38 -4.45
N LYS A 49 14.42 -21.71 -4.43
CA LYS A 49 14.40 -22.58 -5.62
C LYS A 49 13.00 -22.77 -6.25
N ASN A 50 11.94 -22.27 -5.61
CA ASN A 50 10.55 -22.59 -5.94
C ASN A 50 9.72 -21.38 -6.43
N ASN A 51 10.34 -20.28 -6.88
CA ASN A 51 9.66 -19.11 -7.49
C ASN A 51 8.64 -18.36 -6.61
N HIS A 52 8.56 -18.63 -5.31
CA HIS A 52 7.66 -17.90 -4.40
C HIS A 52 8.21 -16.55 -3.96
N ASP A 53 9.51 -16.33 -4.11
CA ASP A 53 10.16 -15.08 -3.75
C ASP A 53 10.08 -14.10 -4.93
N LYS A 54 9.60 -12.90 -4.63
CA LYS A 54 9.38 -11.87 -5.63
C LYS A 54 10.49 -10.84 -5.55
N ILE A 55 11.13 -10.59 -6.70
CA ILE A 55 12.10 -9.52 -6.86
C ILE A 55 11.39 -8.30 -7.42
N TRP A 56 11.65 -7.18 -6.80
CA TRP A 56 11.00 -5.91 -7.02
C TRP A 56 12.05 -4.84 -7.29
N LYS A 57 11.72 -3.91 -8.18
CA LYS A 57 12.47 -2.67 -8.38
C LYS A 57 11.61 -1.50 -7.99
N LYS A 58 12.19 -0.50 -7.33
CA LYS A 58 11.47 0.75 -7.09
C LYS A 58 11.19 1.44 -8.42
N LYS A 59 9.92 1.78 -8.70
CA LYS A 59 9.49 2.32 -10.00
C LYS A 59 10.30 3.55 -10.45
N ASN A 60 10.67 4.43 -9.52
CA ASN A 60 11.38 5.67 -9.81
C ASN A 60 12.90 5.57 -9.61
N ASN A 61 13.41 4.43 -9.15
CA ASN A 61 14.85 4.17 -9.01
C ASN A 61 15.13 2.67 -9.19
N PRO A 62 15.29 2.20 -10.44
CA PRO A 62 15.46 0.77 -10.73
C PRO A 62 16.70 0.11 -10.13
N ASP A 63 17.68 0.89 -9.67
CA ASP A 63 18.89 0.41 -8.99
C ASP A 63 18.63 0.02 -7.53
N GLU A 64 17.50 0.47 -6.99
CA GLU A 64 17.01 0.10 -5.67
C GLU A 64 16.10 -1.13 -5.79
N ILE A 65 16.67 -2.29 -5.46
CA ILE A 65 16.05 -3.59 -5.63
C ILE A 65 15.59 -4.11 -4.27
N PHE A 66 14.44 -4.77 -4.23
CA PHE A 66 13.89 -5.42 -3.05
C PHE A 66 13.56 -6.87 -3.36
N ILE A 67 13.78 -7.76 -2.39
CA ILE A 67 13.30 -9.14 -2.42
C ILE A 67 12.31 -9.30 -1.29
N VAL A 68 11.12 -9.80 -1.61
CA VAL A 68 10.13 -10.23 -0.62
C VAL A 68 10.10 -11.75 -0.65
N THR A 69 10.52 -12.36 0.44
CA THR A 69 10.51 -13.82 0.59
C THR A 69 9.12 -14.32 1.01
N SER A 70 8.86 -15.59 0.73
CA SER A 70 7.65 -16.28 1.23
C SER A 70 7.49 -16.26 2.76
N SER A 71 8.60 -16.13 3.51
CA SER A 71 8.59 -16.02 4.98
C SER A 71 8.43 -14.59 5.49
N ARG A 72 7.98 -13.65 4.65
CA ARG A 72 7.81 -12.21 4.96
C ARG A 72 9.11 -11.51 5.38
N ILE A 73 10.24 -11.92 4.82
CA ILE A 73 11.50 -11.17 4.94
C ILE A 73 11.60 -10.21 3.76
N LEU A 74 11.79 -8.92 4.04
CA LEU A 74 12.10 -7.89 3.06
C LEU A 74 13.60 -7.63 3.03
N VAL A 75 14.20 -7.73 1.85
CA VAL A 75 15.65 -7.55 1.67
C VAL A 75 15.90 -6.44 0.68
N ARG A 76 16.66 -5.41 1.06
CA ARG A 76 17.10 -4.35 0.15
C ARG A 76 18.44 -4.72 -0.47
N ILE A 77 18.52 -4.67 -1.78
CA ILE A 77 19.69 -4.99 -2.58
C ILE A 77 20.21 -3.71 -3.24
N LYS A 78 21.53 -3.55 -3.24
CA LYS A 78 22.22 -2.50 -4.01
C LYS A 78 22.81 -3.09 -5.30
N SER A 79 22.58 -2.39 -6.39
CA SER A 79 23.24 -2.57 -7.69
C SER A 79 24.58 -1.81 -7.70
N GLY A 80 25.63 -2.44 -8.21
CA GLY A 80 26.98 -1.87 -8.35
C GLY A 80 27.81 -2.71 -9.32
N ALA A 81 29.04 -3.08 -8.95
CA ALA A 81 29.83 -4.08 -9.72
C ALA A 81 29.21 -5.50 -9.72
N GLY A 82 28.15 -5.70 -8.93
CA GLY A 82 27.34 -6.90 -8.78
C GLY A 82 26.14 -6.58 -7.89
N TYR A 83 25.53 -7.60 -7.29
CA TYR A 83 24.45 -7.39 -6.32
C TYR A 83 24.92 -7.73 -4.91
N SER A 84 24.54 -6.90 -3.95
CA SER A 84 24.83 -7.14 -2.54
C SER A 84 23.64 -6.79 -1.67
N VAL A 85 23.48 -7.56 -0.58
CA VAL A 85 22.48 -7.28 0.44
C VAL A 85 22.92 -6.04 1.20
N SER A 86 22.10 -5.00 1.14
CA SER A 86 22.34 -3.77 1.90
C SER A 86 21.57 -3.75 3.21
N GLN A 87 20.40 -4.39 3.27
CA GLN A 87 19.57 -4.39 4.46
C GLN A 87 18.55 -5.53 4.47
N VAL A 88 18.14 -5.98 5.67
CA VAL A 88 17.15 -7.03 5.89
C VAL A 88 16.18 -6.61 7.00
N TRP A 89 14.88 -6.75 6.74
CA TRP A 89 13.81 -6.64 7.74
C TRP A 89 13.03 -7.94 7.79
N ASP A 90 12.91 -8.52 8.97
CA ASP A 90 12.28 -9.82 9.17
C ASP A 90 10.90 -9.66 9.84
N PHE A 91 9.84 -9.89 9.07
CA PHE A 91 8.45 -9.86 9.56
C PHE A 91 7.85 -11.26 9.72
N SER A 92 8.69 -12.30 9.82
CA SER A 92 8.24 -13.69 10.01
C SER A 92 7.41 -13.84 11.28
N ASP A 93 7.81 -13.21 12.38
CA ASP A 93 7.10 -13.24 13.67
C ASP A 93 6.09 -12.08 13.84
N TYR A 94 5.88 -11.26 12.81
CA TYR A 94 4.93 -10.15 12.89
C TYR A 94 3.50 -10.65 13.00
N THR A 95 2.75 -10.10 13.95
CA THR A 95 1.32 -10.33 14.13
C THR A 95 0.60 -8.99 14.15
N MET A 96 -0.51 -8.89 13.42
CA MET A 96 -1.41 -7.73 13.51
C MET A 96 -2.20 -7.85 14.82
N LYS A 97 -2.13 -6.82 15.67
CA LYS A 97 -2.85 -6.81 16.94
C LYS A 97 -4.35 -6.72 16.71
N ASP A 98 -5.14 -7.54 17.40
CA ASP A 98 -6.61 -7.63 17.34
C ASP A 98 -7.16 -7.59 15.90
N SER A 99 -6.73 -8.59 15.12
CA SER A 99 -7.22 -8.86 13.79
C SER A 99 -8.65 -9.42 13.88
N LEU A 100 -9.66 -8.66 13.44
CA LEU A 100 -11.11 -9.00 13.42
C LEU A 100 -11.49 -10.25 14.23
N ASP A 101 -11.26 -10.18 15.54
CA ASP A 101 -11.87 -11.12 16.46
C ASP A 101 -13.25 -10.51 16.75
N ASP A 102 -14.32 -11.17 16.29
CA ASP A 102 -15.71 -10.94 16.74
C ASP A 102 -16.59 -9.92 15.96
N ASP A 103 -16.77 -10.10 14.66
CA ASP A 103 -17.91 -9.56 13.90
C ASP A 103 -18.96 -10.62 13.47
N GLY A 104 -18.90 -11.83 14.04
CA GLY A 104 -19.92 -12.87 13.88
C GLY A 104 -20.04 -13.51 12.48
N GLU A 105 -19.22 -13.05 11.52
CA GLU A 105 -19.04 -13.68 10.22
C GLU A 105 -17.80 -14.58 10.24
N ASP A 106 -17.94 -15.84 9.80
CA ASP A 106 -16.82 -16.76 9.60
C ASP A 106 -15.95 -16.28 8.41
N LEU A 107 -15.09 -15.31 8.66
CA LEU A 107 -14.09 -14.83 7.73
C LEU A 107 -12.83 -15.71 7.83
N SER A 108 -12.38 -16.21 6.68
CA SER A 108 -11.10 -16.92 6.55
C SER A 108 -9.94 -15.95 6.40
N ASP A 109 -8.94 -16.08 7.26
CA ASP A 109 -7.68 -15.35 7.18
C ASP A 109 -6.73 -16.03 6.18
N SER A 110 -6.29 -15.28 5.16
CA SER A 110 -5.31 -15.73 4.16
C SER A 110 -3.87 -15.34 4.53
N GLY A 111 -3.66 -14.77 5.71
CA GLY A 111 -2.38 -14.37 6.26
C GLY A 111 -1.91 -12.99 5.80
N ILE A 112 -0.76 -12.59 6.34
CA ILE A 112 -0.15 -11.28 6.13
C ILE A 112 0.82 -11.32 4.95
N ASN A 113 0.76 -10.30 4.09
CA ASN A 113 1.67 -10.11 2.96
C ASN A 113 2.25 -8.69 2.96
N ILE A 114 3.50 -8.54 2.51
CA ILE A 114 4.09 -7.22 2.25
C ILE A 114 3.53 -6.67 0.93
N PHE A 115 2.85 -5.54 0.98
CA PHE A 115 2.37 -4.86 -0.23
C PHE A 115 3.56 -4.24 -1.00
N PRO A 116 3.61 -4.38 -2.35
CA PRO A 116 4.78 -4.01 -3.14
C PRO A 116 4.86 -2.50 -3.40
N ALA A 117 5.05 -1.70 -2.35
CA ALA A 117 5.28 -0.26 -2.43
C ALA A 117 6.04 0.26 -1.21
N LEU A 118 6.77 1.35 -1.38
CA LEU A 118 7.31 2.16 -0.28
C LEU A 118 6.40 3.36 -0.04
N TYR A 119 6.20 3.68 1.23
CA TYR A 119 5.40 4.82 1.65
C TYR A 119 6.30 5.81 2.39
N PRO A 120 6.64 6.96 1.78
CA PRO A 120 7.49 7.97 2.42
C PRO A 120 6.93 8.45 3.77
N LEU A 121 7.77 8.43 4.79
CA LEU A 121 7.50 9.02 6.11
C LEU A 121 8.25 10.32 6.31
N SER A 122 9.41 10.48 5.68
CA SER A 122 10.20 11.71 5.60
C SER A 122 11.06 11.64 4.34
N GLU A 123 11.96 12.60 4.14
CA GLU A 123 12.92 12.58 3.02
C GLU A 123 13.80 11.32 3.00
N THR A 124 14.05 10.72 4.17
CA THR A 124 15.00 9.61 4.33
C THR A 124 14.37 8.33 4.90
N LYS A 125 13.16 8.40 5.45
CA LYS A 125 12.47 7.26 6.07
C LYS A 125 11.29 6.81 5.22
N ASN A 126 11.14 5.50 5.10
CA ASN A 126 10.03 4.87 4.39
C ASN A 126 9.36 3.84 5.29
N ALA A 127 8.08 3.60 5.01
CA ALA A 127 7.32 2.47 5.50
C ALA A 127 6.99 1.49 4.38
N VAL A 128 6.59 0.28 4.78
CA VAL A 128 5.88 -0.70 3.94
C VAL A 128 4.53 -1.01 4.56
N ALA A 129 3.58 -1.47 3.75
CA ALA A 129 2.32 -1.98 4.27
C ALA A 129 2.40 -3.50 4.44
N LEU A 130 2.10 -3.97 5.64
CA LEU A 130 1.78 -5.36 5.92
C LEU A 130 0.26 -5.52 5.84
N VAL A 131 -0.21 -6.25 4.85
CA VAL A 131 -1.64 -6.37 4.53
C VAL A 131 -2.12 -7.76 4.90
N GLN A 132 -3.07 -7.83 5.84
CA GLN A 132 -3.78 -9.05 6.19
C GLN A 132 -5.09 -9.12 5.41
N LYS A 133 -5.41 -10.29 4.87
CA LYS A 133 -6.56 -10.50 4.00
C LYS A 133 -7.57 -11.44 4.63
N TRP A 134 -8.81 -10.99 4.66
CA TRP A 134 -9.95 -11.69 5.22
C TRP A 134 -10.96 -11.93 4.12
N SER A 135 -11.55 -13.13 4.07
CA SER A 135 -12.58 -13.39 3.08
C SER A 135 -13.59 -14.43 3.54
N THR A 136 -14.84 -14.30 3.10
CA THR A 136 -15.85 -15.33 3.24
C THR A 136 -16.61 -15.51 1.94
N SER A 137 -17.17 -16.70 1.77
CA SER A 137 -17.96 -17.08 0.60
C SER A 137 -19.26 -17.70 1.07
N TYR A 138 -20.35 -17.32 0.42
CA TYR A 138 -21.69 -17.86 0.65
C TYR A 138 -22.38 -18.15 -0.68
N SER A 139 -23.47 -18.92 -0.67
CA SER A 139 -24.08 -19.43 -1.91
C SER A 139 -24.49 -18.35 -2.94
N GLY A 140 -24.67 -17.11 -2.48
CA GLY A 140 -24.98 -15.96 -3.32
C GLY A 140 -23.79 -15.05 -3.64
N GLY A 141 -22.59 -15.31 -3.12
CA GLY A 141 -21.46 -14.41 -3.33
C GLY A 141 -20.39 -14.49 -2.25
N GLY A 142 -19.86 -13.36 -1.86
CA GLY A 142 -18.77 -13.32 -0.90
C GLY A 142 -18.27 -11.92 -0.61
N LYS A 143 -17.39 -11.85 0.37
CA LYS A 143 -16.81 -10.63 0.90
C LYS A 143 -15.32 -10.83 1.10
N GLU A 144 -14.55 -9.81 0.77
CA GLU A 144 -13.11 -9.73 0.99
C GLU A 144 -12.78 -8.38 1.65
N MET A 145 -11.84 -8.39 2.58
CA MET A 145 -11.36 -7.22 3.28
C MET A 145 -9.85 -7.33 3.51
N ASP A 146 -9.14 -6.28 3.16
CA ASP A 146 -7.71 -6.13 3.39
C ASP A 146 -7.51 -5.03 4.44
N LEU A 147 -6.85 -5.35 5.53
CA LEU A 147 -6.40 -4.40 6.54
C LEU A 147 -4.88 -4.24 6.47
N ALA A 148 -4.40 -3.00 6.54
CA ALA A 148 -2.98 -2.69 6.46
C ALA A 148 -2.44 -2.10 7.76
N ASP A 149 -1.32 -2.63 8.22
CA ASP A 149 -0.42 -1.97 9.15
C ASP A 149 0.75 -1.36 8.36
N PHE A 150 1.01 -0.07 8.57
CA PHE A 150 2.15 0.61 7.96
C PHE A 150 3.33 0.59 8.92
N ILE A 151 4.44 0.05 8.45
CA ILE A 151 5.61 -0.26 9.28
C ILE A 151 6.82 0.52 8.78
N MET A 152 7.36 1.39 9.63
CA MET A 152 8.62 2.11 9.35
C MET A 152 9.79 1.13 9.33
N LEU A 153 10.63 1.28 8.31
CA LEU A 153 11.86 0.53 8.14
C LEU A 153 13.06 1.30 8.71
N ASN A 154 13.78 0.74 9.70
CA ASN A 154 15.02 1.32 10.21
C ASN A 154 16.25 0.69 9.53
N GLU A 155 17.32 1.47 9.36
CA GLU A 155 18.58 1.01 8.73
C GLU A 155 19.37 0.02 9.60
N ASP A 156 18.98 -0.22 10.85
CA ASP A 156 19.57 -1.24 11.74
C ASP A 156 18.85 -2.61 11.68
N GLY A 157 17.78 -2.71 10.90
CA GLY A 157 17.01 -3.95 10.66
C GLY A 157 15.77 -4.05 11.53
N THR A 158 15.65 -3.14 12.50
CA THR A 158 14.45 -3.01 13.32
C THR A 158 13.34 -2.31 12.53
N TYR A 159 12.13 -2.39 13.08
CA TYR A 159 10.97 -1.74 12.50
C TYR A 159 10.02 -1.27 13.59
N LYS A 160 9.14 -0.32 13.23
CA LYS A 160 8.16 0.23 14.15
C LYS A 160 6.84 0.50 13.42
N THR A 161 5.74 0.06 14.01
CA THR A 161 4.40 0.36 13.49
C THR A 161 4.09 1.84 13.58
N VAL A 162 3.65 2.40 12.45
CA VAL A 162 3.32 3.81 12.26
C VAL A 162 1.82 4.02 12.36
N PHE A 163 1.07 3.21 11.62
CA PHE A 163 -0.38 3.15 11.58
C PHE A 163 -0.80 1.69 11.61
N SER A 164 -1.91 1.39 12.27
CA SER A 164 -2.46 0.04 12.33
C SER A 164 -3.91 0.01 11.90
N LYS A 165 -4.35 -1.15 11.41
CA LYS A 165 -5.76 -1.46 11.07
C LYS A 165 -6.37 -0.46 10.09
N ILE A 166 -5.60 -0.04 9.10
CA ILE A 166 -6.11 0.86 8.07
C ILE A 166 -6.88 0.02 7.05
N PRO A 167 -8.18 0.29 6.79
CA PRO A 167 -8.90 -0.34 5.69
C PRO A 167 -8.19 -0.04 4.38
N PHE A 168 -7.64 -1.07 3.76
CA PHE A 168 -6.79 -0.94 2.58
C PHE A 168 -7.58 -1.20 1.30
N TYR A 169 -8.43 -2.21 1.34
CA TYR A 169 -9.35 -2.58 0.28
C TYR A 169 -10.50 -3.39 0.87
N SER A 170 -11.68 -3.28 0.31
CA SER A 170 -12.77 -4.22 0.59
C SER A 170 -13.63 -4.41 -0.64
N ARG A 171 -14.28 -5.57 -0.73
CA ARG A 171 -15.29 -5.84 -1.74
C ARG A 171 -16.30 -6.83 -1.20
N GLU A 172 -17.55 -6.62 -1.55
CA GLU A 172 -18.65 -7.53 -1.30
C GLU A 172 -19.49 -7.65 -2.56
N ARG A 173 -19.98 -8.85 -2.80
CA ARG A 173 -20.86 -9.17 -3.92
C ARG A 173 -21.92 -10.13 -3.44
N ILE A 174 -23.18 -9.80 -3.68
CA ILE A 174 -24.35 -10.60 -3.28
C ILE A 174 -25.26 -10.77 -4.48
N LYS A 175 -25.62 -12.01 -4.82
CA LYS A 175 -26.55 -12.33 -5.89
C LYS A 175 -27.94 -11.81 -5.53
N ALA A 176 -28.57 -11.11 -6.47
CA ALA A 176 -29.88 -10.48 -6.30
C ALA A 176 -30.96 -11.01 -7.27
N CYS A 177 -30.58 -11.86 -8.24
CA CYS A 177 -31.51 -12.51 -9.16
C CYS A 177 -31.99 -13.86 -8.60
N PHE A 178 -33.29 -13.99 -8.32
CA PHE A 178 -33.87 -15.21 -7.74
C PHE A 178 -35.08 -15.76 -8.50
N SER A 179 -35.59 -15.03 -9.49
CA SER A 179 -36.72 -15.45 -10.33
C SER A 179 -36.42 -15.32 -11.83
N ASP A 180 -37.17 -16.05 -12.67
CA ASP A 180 -37.10 -15.90 -14.13
C ASP A 180 -37.37 -14.46 -14.58
N SER A 181 -38.24 -13.74 -13.86
CA SER A 181 -38.49 -12.32 -14.10
C SER A 181 -37.25 -11.47 -13.85
N ASP A 182 -36.46 -11.77 -12.82
CA ASP A 182 -35.22 -11.06 -12.54
C ASP A 182 -34.17 -11.30 -13.63
N TYR A 183 -34.04 -12.55 -14.07
CA TYR A 183 -33.14 -12.89 -15.18
C TYR A 183 -33.56 -12.23 -16.51
N ALA A 184 -34.85 -12.02 -16.71
CA ALA A 184 -35.38 -11.34 -17.89
C ALA A 184 -35.06 -9.83 -17.92
N LYS A 185 -34.72 -9.19 -16.79
CA LYS A 185 -34.38 -7.75 -16.73
C LYS A 185 -33.09 -7.39 -17.47
N LYS A 186 -32.28 -8.37 -17.92
CA LYS A 186 -31.01 -8.24 -18.69
C LYS A 186 -29.95 -7.28 -18.14
N LEU A 187 -30.16 -6.73 -16.94
CA LEU A 187 -29.23 -5.85 -16.24
C LEU A 187 -28.32 -6.66 -15.31
N HIS A 188 -27.56 -5.95 -14.49
CA HIS A 188 -26.69 -6.50 -13.45
C HIS A 188 -27.47 -7.32 -12.41
N CYS A 189 -26.98 -8.50 -12.05
CA CYS A 189 -27.67 -9.48 -11.18
C CYS A 189 -27.11 -9.57 -9.76
N TYR A 190 -26.26 -8.62 -9.36
CA TYR A 190 -25.60 -8.62 -8.06
C TYR A 190 -25.76 -7.25 -7.41
N ASP A 191 -25.79 -7.22 -6.09
CA ASP A 191 -25.44 -6.04 -5.33
C ASP A 191 -23.92 -6.10 -5.11
N GLU A 192 -23.19 -5.11 -5.60
CA GLU A 192 -21.74 -5.01 -5.44
C GLU A 192 -21.38 -3.73 -4.68
N SER A 193 -20.51 -3.87 -3.69
CA SER A 193 -19.87 -2.73 -3.03
C SER A 193 -18.39 -2.99 -2.88
N TRP A 194 -17.58 -1.95 -3.02
CA TRP A 194 -16.14 -2.06 -2.79
C TRP A 194 -15.57 -0.72 -2.37
N SER A 195 -14.45 -0.78 -1.65
CA SER A 195 -13.69 0.40 -1.25
C SER A 195 -12.21 0.22 -1.56
N ILE A 196 -11.55 1.32 -1.91
CA ILE A 196 -10.12 1.36 -2.19
C ILE A 196 -9.53 2.55 -1.45
N LEU A 197 -8.40 2.32 -0.77
CA LEU A 197 -7.62 3.37 -0.14
C LEU A 197 -6.61 3.98 -1.11
N ASP A 198 -6.67 5.30 -1.24
CA ASP A 198 -5.58 6.13 -1.76
C ASP A 198 -4.92 6.90 -0.61
N ILE A 199 -3.63 7.19 -0.73
CA ILE A 199 -2.86 7.93 0.29
C ILE A 199 -2.19 9.14 -0.35
N SER A 200 -2.50 10.32 0.19
CA SER A 200 -1.82 11.57 -0.12
C SER A 200 -0.85 11.92 1.01
N ILE A 201 0.41 12.20 0.69
CA ILE A 201 1.45 12.48 1.67
C ILE A 201 1.75 13.97 1.66
N ILE A 202 1.67 14.60 2.84
CA ILE A 202 1.74 16.05 3.00
C ILE A 202 2.97 16.38 3.85
N ASP A 203 3.90 17.11 3.24
CA ASP A 203 4.98 17.76 3.96
C ASP A 203 4.49 19.07 4.58
N ASN A 204 4.49 19.11 5.91
CA ASN A 204 4.10 20.26 6.71
C ASN A 204 5.29 20.83 7.50
N GLY A 205 6.52 20.43 7.18
CA GLY A 205 7.75 20.83 7.89
C GLY A 205 8.01 20.09 9.21
N SER A 206 7.22 19.07 9.55
CA SER A 206 7.47 18.20 10.71
C SER A 206 8.51 17.11 10.40
N GLU A 207 9.02 16.45 11.44
CA GLU A 207 9.94 15.31 11.29
C GLU A 207 9.38 14.20 10.40
N PHE A 208 8.07 13.93 10.53
CA PHE A 208 7.35 12.99 9.69
C PHE A 208 6.21 13.66 8.94
N TYR A 209 6.04 13.27 7.67
CA TYR A 209 4.92 13.70 6.84
C TYR A 209 3.59 13.24 7.41
N SER A 210 2.58 14.08 7.34
CA SER A 210 1.20 13.69 7.59
C SER A 210 0.61 12.97 6.38
N TRP A 211 -0.29 12.02 6.61
CA TRP A 211 -0.93 11.25 5.55
C TRP A 211 -2.44 11.54 5.54
N GLU A 212 -2.97 12.02 4.43
CA GLU A 212 -4.41 12.02 4.19
C GLU A 212 -4.79 10.69 3.53
N LEU A 213 -5.51 9.87 4.29
CA LEU A 213 -6.14 8.65 3.81
C LEU A 213 -7.42 9.04 3.07
N ILE A 214 -7.57 8.58 1.84
CA ILE A 214 -8.71 8.90 0.97
C ILE A 214 -9.35 7.57 0.58
N THR A 215 -10.44 7.22 1.24
CA THR A 215 -11.17 5.98 0.94
C THR A 215 -12.27 6.29 -0.05
N THR A 216 -12.16 5.71 -1.25
CA THR A 216 -13.23 5.80 -2.24
C THR A 216 -14.09 4.54 -2.19
N SER A 217 -15.36 4.72 -1.85
CA SER A 217 -16.35 3.63 -1.75
C SER A 217 -17.32 3.68 -2.92
N TYR A 218 -17.66 2.51 -3.44
CA TYR A 218 -18.58 2.34 -4.55
C TYR A 218 -19.71 1.40 -4.13
N ASN A 219 -20.93 1.73 -4.54
CA ASN A 219 -22.10 0.90 -4.35
C ASN A 219 -22.90 0.81 -5.65
N TRP A 220 -22.95 -0.40 -6.20
CA TRP A 220 -23.65 -0.73 -7.43
C TRP A 220 -24.75 -1.76 -7.14
N PRO A 221 -25.98 -1.31 -6.90
CA PRO A 221 -27.10 -2.21 -6.67
C PRO A 221 -27.45 -3.01 -7.92
N ALA A 222 -28.09 -4.17 -7.70
CA ALA A 222 -28.63 -4.99 -8.77
C ALA A 222 -29.69 -4.22 -9.58
N PHE A 223 -29.79 -4.57 -10.86
CA PHE A 223 -30.73 -3.96 -11.80
C PHE A 223 -30.56 -2.45 -11.99
N VAL A 224 -29.44 -1.88 -11.55
CA VAL A 224 -29.07 -0.48 -11.79
C VAL A 224 -28.00 -0.43 -12.88
N ASP A 225 -28.15 0.51 -13.83
CA ASP A 225 -27.11 0.76 -14.83
C ASP A 225 -25.81 1.22 -14.14
N LYS A 226 -24.65 0.72 -14.60
CA LYS A 226 -23.36 1.03 -14.00
C LYS A 226 -23.07 2.53 -13.93
N SER A 227 -23.58 3.33 -14.87
CA SER A 227 -23.43 4.80 -14.87
C SER A 227 -24.13 5.49 -13.69
N LYS A 228 -25.09 4.81 -13.03
CA LYS A 228 -25.82 5.31 -11.86
C LYS A 228 -25.28 4.78 -10.53
N MET A 229 -24.15 4.08 -10.56
CA MET A 229 -23.45 3.62 -9.37
C MET A 229 -23.13 4.79 -8.44
N LYS A 230 -23.34 4.59 -7.14
CA LYS A 230 -23.01 5.60 -6.14
C LYS A 230 -21.52 5.54 -5.80
N LYS A 231 -20.92 6.72 -5.66
CA LYS A 231 -19.54 6.90 -5.24
C LYS A 231 -19.54 7.79 -4.00
N ASP A 232 -18.83 7.37 -2.97
CA ASP A 232 -18.59 8.12 -1.74
C ASP A 232 -17.08 8.25 -1.51
N ILE A 233 -16.66 9.35 -0.89
CA ILE A 233 -15.24 9.62 -0.60
C ILE A 233 -15.14 10.06 0.85
N ASP A 234 -14.48 9.25 1.68
CA ASP A 234 -14.09 9.60 3.04
C ASP A 234 -12.63 10.03 3.07
N LYS A 235 -12.31 11.01 3.93
CA LYS A 235 -10.95 11.54 4.08
C LYS A 235 -10.58 11.63 5.55
N LYS A 236 -9.42 11.08 5.89
CA LYS A 236 -8.90 11.10 7.27
C LYS A 236 -7.42 11.51 7.28
N LEU A 237 -7.12 12.59 7.99
CA LEU A 237 -5.74 13.04 8.19
C LEU A 237 -5.11 12.33 9.39
N LEU A 238 -3.97 11.68 9.17
CA LEU A 238 -3.21 10.94 10.16
C LEU A 238 -1.80 11.50 10.32
N TYR A 239 -1.27 11.31 11.52
CA TYR A 239 0.09 11.71 11.88
C TYR A 239 0.86 10.49 12.39
N PRO A 240 2.03 10.16 11.80
CA PRO A 240 2.85 9.03 12.22
C PRO A 240 3.04 8.94 13.74
N PHE A 241 2.85 7.73 14.29
CA PHE A 241 3.03 7.41 15.71
C PHE A 241 2.06 8.10 16.69
N LYS A 242 1.06 8.84 16.20
CA LYS A 242 -0.09 9.24 17.03
C LYS A 242 -1.14 8.13 17.02
N MET A 243 -1.69 7.83 18.19
CA MET A 243 -2.82 6.91 18.29
C MET A 243 -3.99 7.43 17.46
N LEU A 244 -4.64 6.55 16.72
CA LEU A 244 -5.96 6.82 16.16
C LEU A 244 -6.91 6.96 17.35
N GLU A 245 -7.28 8.18 17.72
CA GLU A 245 -8.43 8.34 18.62
C GLU A 245 -9.63 7.72 17.90
N ASN A 246 -10.26 6.75 18.57
CA ASN A 246 -11.41 6.03 18.07
C ASN A 246 -12.47 7.04 17.64
N ALA A 247 -12.78 7.06 16.34
CA ALA A 247 -14.03 7.65 15.88
C ALA A 247 -15.14 6.75 16.43
N SER A 248 -15.69 7.16 17.57
CA SER A 248 -16.90 6.60 18.14
C SER A 248 -18.00 6.65 17.07
N ILE A 249 -18.39 5.47 16.59
CA ILE A 249 -19.61 5.29 15.81
C ILE A 249 -20.75 5.59 16.79
N GLY A 250 -21.43 6.72 16.56
CA GLY A 250 -22.70 7.05 17.20
C GLY A 250 -23.88 6.45 16.48
#